data_AF-A0A660LV82-F1
#
_entry.id   AF-A0A660LV82-F1
#
_cell.length_a   1.000
_cell.length_b   1.000
_cell.length_c   1.000
_cell.angle_alpha   90.00
_cell.angle_beta   90.00
_cell.angle_gamma   90.00
#
_symmetry.space_group_name_H-M   'P 1'
#
loop_
_entity.id
_entity.type
_entity.pdbx_description
1 polymer ?
#
loop_
_entity_poly.entity_id
_entity_poly.type
_entity_poly.pdbx_seq_one_letter_code
_entity_poly.pdbx_strand_id
1 'polypeptide(L)'
;MTHVTKEEALNYHIGGKIEIKVKTPCETSRDLSMAYTPGVAEPCKEIEADNELAYKYTNKANLVAVITDGTAVLGLGDIGAIAGKPVMEG
;
A
#
# COMPACT_ATOMS: atom_id res chain seq x y z
N MET A 1 1.71 -30.82 -3.93
CA MET A 1 1.54 -29.42 -4.37
C MET A 1 0.43 -29.39 -5.40
N THR A 2 -0.42 -28.38 -5.35
CA THR A 2 -1.44 -28.13 -6.39
C THR A 2 -0.73 -27.88 -7.73
N HIS A 3 -1.21 -28.49 -8.81
CA HIS A 3 -0.69 -28.22 -10.15
C HIS A 3 -1.26 -26.87 -10.62
N VAL A 4 -0.39 -25.94 -11.01
CA VAL A 4 -0.77 -24.61 -11.51
C VAL A 4 -0.22 -24.46 -12.93
N THR A 5 -1.08 -24.17 -13.90
CA THR A 5 -0.66 -23.90 -15.27
C THR A 5 -0.17 -22.46 -15.43
N LYS A 6 0.61 -22.22 -16.47
CA LYS A 6 1.07 -20.86 -16.82
C LYS A 6 -0.10 -19.90 -17.05
N GLU A 7 -1.13 -20.35 -17.75
CA GLU A 7 -2.28 -19.51 -18.10
C GLU A 7 -3.10 -19.13 -16.87
N GLU A 8 -3.36 -20.07 -15.96
CA GLU A 8 -4.03 -19.78 -14.67
C GLU A 8 -3.25 -18.74 -13.87
N ALA A 9 -1.92 -18.89 -13.77
CA ALA A 9 -1.09 -17.93 -13.04
C ALA A 9 -1.13 -16.54 -13.67
N LEU A 10 -1.10 -16.43 -15.00
CA LEU A 10 -1.16 -15.14 -15.69
C LEU A 10 -2.54 -14.48 -15.55
N ASN A 11 -3.61 -15.25 -15.74
CA ASN A 11 -4.98 -14.75 -15.60
C ASN A 11 -5.27 -14.26 -14.17
N TYR A 12 -4.75 -14.97 -13.15
CA TYR A 12 -4.88 -14.55 -11.75
C TYR A 12 -4.24 -13.19 -11.45
N HIS A 13 -3.18 -12.81 -12.17
CA HIS A 13 -2.47 -11.54 -11.94
C HIS A 13 -3.00 -10.36 -12.79
N ILE A 14 -4.07 -10.54 -13.58
CA ILE A 14 -4.68 -9.43 -14.32
C ILE A 14 -5.23 -8.41 -13.32
N GLY A 15 -4.71 -7.18 -13.37
CA GLY A 15 -5.07 -6.10 -12.44
C GLY A 15 -4.19 -6.01 -11.18
N GLY A 16 -3.21 -6.91 -11.02
CA GLY A 16 -2.36 -6.96 -9.83
C GLY A 16 -3.04 -7.61 -8.63
N LYS A 17 -2.30 -7.74 -7.51
CA LYS A 17 -2.79 -8.43 -6.30
C LYS A 17 -3.14 -7.51 -5.14
N ILE A 18 -2.71 -6.25 -5.20
CA ILE A 18 -2.91 -5.28 -4.13
C ILE A 18 -3.90 -4.18 -4.55
N GLU A 19 -4.68 -3.72 -3.59
CA GLU A 19 -5.59 -2.58 -3.75
C GLU A 19 -5.49 -1.64 -2.55
N ILE A 20 -5.91 -0.39 -2.73
CA ILE A 20 -6.04 0.59 -1.65
C ILE A 20 -7.52 0.84 -1.41
N LYS A 21 -7.97 0.66 -0.17
CA LYS A 21 -9.35 0.91 0.25
C LYS A 21 -9.40 1.98 1.32
N VAL A 22 -10.43 2.82 1.25
CA VAL A 22 -10.69 3.84 2.27
C VAL A 22 -11.09 3.14 3.58
N LYS A 23 -10.44 3.52 4.68
CA LYS A 23 -10.66 2.94 6.02
C LYS A 23 -11.71 3.70 6.85
N THR A 24 -12.02 4.94 6.49
CA THR A 24 -12.92 5.85 7.21
C THR A 24 -14.10 6.28 6.34
N PRO A 25 -15.24 6.70 6.91
CA PRO A 25 -16.35 7.24 6.12
C PRO A 25 -15.91 8.39 5.22
N CYS A 26 -16.42 8.41 3.99
CA CYS A 26 -16.15 9.44 2.96
C CYS A 26 -17.39 9.67 2.06
N GLU A 27 -18.60 9.47 2.57
CA GLU A 27 -19.83 9.46 1.76
C GLU A 27 -20.56 10.80 1.77
N THR A 28 -20.35 11.62 2.81
CA THR A 28 -21.03 12.90 2.99
C THR A 28 -20.09 14.09 2.89
N SER A 29 -20.64 15.29 2.66
CA SER A 29 -19.87 16.54 2.71
C SER A 29 -19.15 16.74 4.04
N ARG A 30 -19.77 16.30 5.14
CA ARG A 30 -19.15 16.32 6.47
C ARG A 30 -17.96 15.37 6.53
N ASP A 31 -18.09 14.15 6.00
CA ASP A 31 -16.98 13.19 5.98
C ASP A 31 -15.81 13.72 5.18
N LEU A 32 -16.06 14.31 4.00
CA LEU A 32 -15.03 14.94 3.18
C LEU A 32 -14.36 16.11 3.91
N SER A 33 -15.12 16.89 4.67
CA SER A 33 -14.58 18.00 5.48
C SER A 33 -13.71 17.50 6.64
N MET A 34 -13.90 16.26 7.10
CA MET A 34 -13.08 15.63 8.15
C MET A 34 -11.85 14.93 7.57
N ALA A 35 -12.03 14.20 6.46
CA ALA A 35 -10.96 13.46 5.78
C ALA A 35 -9.98 14.39 5.04
N TYR A 36 -10.44 15.58 4.68
CA TYR A 36 -9.66 16.59 3.97
C TYR A 36 -9.88 17.97 4.62
N THR A 37 -9.81 19.04 3.84
CA THR A 37 -9.98 20.41 4.34
C THR A 37 -11.42 20.65 4.83
N PRO A 38 -11.62 21.30 5.99
CA PRO A 38 -10.58 21.85 6.89
C PRO A 38 -10.07 20.88 7.97
N GLY A 39 -10.73 19.74 8.21
CA GLY A 39 -10.48 18.85 9.34
C GLY A 39 -9.08 18.24 9.38
N VAL A 40 -8.48 17.96 8.22
CA VAL A 40 -7.11 17.40 8.10
C VAL A 40 -6.03 18.31 8.69
N ALA A 41 -6.30 19.61 8.87
CA ALA A 41 -5.34 20.54 9.45
C ALA A 41 -5.02 20.22 10.92
N GLU A 42 -5.97 19.66 11.67
CA GLU A 42 -5.78 19.38 13.10
C GLU A 42 -4.76 18.27 13.37
N PRO A 43 -4.84 17.06 12.77
CA PRO A 43 -3.78 16.06 12.94
C PRO A 43 -2.43 16.54 12.40
N CYS A 44 -2.39 17.40 11.38
CA CYS A 44 -1.13 17.99 10.90
C CYS A 44 -0.43 18.87 11.95
N LYS A 45 -1.17 19.76 12.62
CA LYS A 45 -0.63 20.62 13.69
C LYS A 45 -0.17 19.80 14.90
N GLU A 46 -0.93 18.78 15.27
CA GLU A 46 -0.55 17.87 16.36
C GLU A 46 0.75 17.12 16.04
N ILE A 47 0.91 16.63 14.80
CA ILE A 47 2.14 15.96 14.36
C ILE A 47 3.32 16.93 14.25
N GLU A 48 3.08 18.18 13.83
CA GLU A 48 4.11 19.23 13.82
C GLU A 48 4.64 19.50 15.24
N ALA A 49 3.76 19.53 16.23
CA ALA A 49 4.12 19.69 17.64
C ALA A 49 4.80 18.44 18.24
N ASP A 50 4.36 17.23 17.86
CA ASP A 50 4.95 15.96 18.28
C ASP A 50 4.90 14.92 17.15
N ASN A 51 6.06 14.63 16.56
CA ASN A 51 6.19 13.70 15.43
C ASN A 51 5.79 12.25 15.78
N GLU A 52 5.83 11.83 17.06
CA GLU A 52 5.41 10.48 17.45
C GLU A 52 3.90 10.28 17.27
N LEU A 53 3.11 11.35 17.27
CA LEU A 53 1.68 11.29 16.98
C LEU A 53 1.37 10.85 15.55
N ALA A 54 2.36 10.80 14.65
CA ALA A 54 2.21 10.18 13.34
C ALA A 54 1.83 8.69 13.44
N TYR A 55 2.29 7.96 14.47
CA TYR A 55 1.87 6.58 14.71
C TYR A 55 0.39 6.47 15.12
N LYS A 56 -0.18 7.52 15.70
CA LYS A 56 -1.57 7.56 16.14
C LYS A 56 -2.53 8.04 15.06
N TYR A 57 -2.18 9.11 14.35
CA TYR A 57 -3.07 9.82 13.43
C TYR A 57 -2.86 9.48 11.95
N THR A 58 -1.95 8.56 11.63
CA THR A 58 -1.74 8.08 10.25
C THR A 58 -1.73 6.55 10.19
N ASN A 59 -1.58 6.00 8.99
CA ASN A 59 -1.40 4.56 8.81
C ASN A 59 0.01 4.05 9.16
N LYS A 60 0.94 4.93 9.56
CA LYS A 60 2.36 4.59 9.84
C LYS A 60 2.54 3.44 10.83
N ALA A 61 1.67 3.30 11.83
CA ALA A 61 1.76 2.21 12.81
C ALA A 61 1.55 0.81 12.22
N ASN A 62 0.98 0.70 11.01
CA ASN A 62 0.67 -0.58 10.40
C ASN A 62 1.07 -0.67 8.91
N LEU A 63 1.72 0.37 8.36
CA LEU A 63 2.18 0.38 6.97
C LEU A 63 3.63 -0.08 6.91
N VAL A 64 3.89 -1.16 6.18
CA VAL A 64 5.22 -1.68 5.91
C VAL A 64 5.51 -1.57 4.41
N ALA A 65 6.67 -1.04 4.06
CA ALA A 65 7.13 -0.98 2.68
C ALA A 65 7.97 -2.22 2.34
N VAL A 66 7.59 -2.92 1.27
CA VAL A 66 8.41 -3.99 0.66
C VAL A 66 9.23 -3.35 -0.45
N ILE A 67 10.54 -3.17 -0.23
CA ILE A 67 11.45 -2.44 -1.12
C ILE A 67 12.51 -3.41 -1.66
N THR A 68 12.71 -3.41 -2.98
CA THR A 68 13.75 -4.18 -3.69
C THR A 68 14.17 -3.43 -4.95
N ASP A 69 15.39 -3.67 -5.43
CA ASP A 69 15.86 -3.25 -6.75
C ASP A 69 15.65 -4.33 -7.83
N GLY A 70 15.21 -5.53 -7.45
CA GLY A 70 14.94 -6.64 -8.37
C GLY A 70 16.18 -7.43 -8.81
N THR A 71 17.33 -7.24 -8.15
CA THR A 71 18.59 -7.94 -8.49
C THR A 71 18.65 -9.40 -8.02
N ALA A 72 17.76 -9.81 -7.12
CA ALA A 72 17.68 -11.17 -6.60
C ALA A 72 16.23 -11.61 -6.38
N VAL A 73 15.49 -11.85 -7.46
CA VAL A 73 14.09 -12.26 -7.40
C VAL A 73 13.99 -13.79 -7.43
N LEU A 74 13.67 -14.40 -6.29
CA LEU A 74 13.51 -15.86 -6.15
C LEU A 74 14.75 -16.61 -6.70
N GLY A 75 14.55 -17.62 -7.53
CA GLY A 75 15.61 -18.30 -8.30
C GLY A 75 15.85 -17.71 -9.70
N LEU A 76 15.25 -16.56 -10.02
CA LEU A 76 15.35 -15.93 -11.33
C LEU A 76 16.56 -14.99 -11.44
N GLY A 77 17.18 -14.63 -10.32
CA GLY A 77 18.33 -13.73 -10.27
C GLY A 77 17.94 -12.28 -10.52
N ASP A 78 18.81 -11.55 -11.22
CA ASP A 78 18.59 -10.16 -11.59
C ASP A 78 17.69 -10.07 -12.82
N ILE A 79 16.42 -9.74 -12.57
CA ILE A 79 15.42 -9.50 -13.60
C ILE A 79 14.92 -8.04 -13.60
N GLY A 80 15.52 -7.19 -12.76
CA GLY A 80 15.15 -5.79 -12.58
C GLY A 80 13.83 -5.56 -11.85
N ALA A 81 13.65 -4.31 -11.39
CA ALA A 81 12.55 -3.90 -10.52
C ALA A 81 11.14 -4.18 -11.08
N ILE A 82 10.93 -3.97 -12.39
CA ILE A 82 9.61 -4.15 -13.01
C ILE A 82 9.21 -5.63 -13.04
N ALA A 83 10.13 -6.53 -13.41
CA ALA A 83 9.82 -7.95 -13.48
C ALA A 83 9.68 -8.59 -12.09
N GLY A 84 10.30 -8.00 -11.06
CA GLY A 84 10.12 -8.39 -9.66
C GLY A 84 8.79 -7.92 -9.04
N LYS A 85 8.08 -6.97 -9.66
CA LYS A 85 6.86 -6.36 -9.09
C LYS A 85 5.79 -7.36 -8.64
N PRO A 86 5.48 -8.44 -9.41
CA PRO A 86 4.50 -9.43 -8.96
C PRO A 86 4.92 -10.14 -7.68
N VAL A 87 6.23 -10.32 -7.42
CA VAL A 87 6.70 -10.93 -6.17
C VAL A 87 6.49 -9.97 -4.99
N MET A 88 6.73 -8.67 -5.18
CA MET A 88 6.57 -7.66 -4.13
C MET A 88 5.11 -7.33 -3.80
N GLU A 89 4.17 -7.67 -4.69
CA GLU A 89 2.73 -7.62 -4.39
C GLU A 89 2.20 -8.85 -3.65
N GLY A 90 2.98 -9.94 -3.61
CA GLY A 90 2.59 -11.19 -2.98
C GLY A 90 2.75 -11.15 -1.47
#